data_AF-A0A963IIM5-F1
#
_entry.id   AF-A0A963IIM5-F1
#
_cell.length_a   1.000
_cell.length_b   1.000
_cell.length_c   1.000
_cell.angle_alpha   90.00
_cell.angle_beta   90.00
_cell.angle_gamma   90.00
#
_symmetry.space_group_name_H-M   'P 1'
#
loop_
_entity.id
_entity.type
_entity.pdbx_description
1 polymer ?
#
loop_
_entity_poly.entity_id
_entity_poly.type
_entity_poly.pdbx_seq_one_letter_code
_entity_poly.pdbx_strand_id
1 'polypeptide(L)'
;MMSAPPPDRDAWHFIAAEEAATRLQASYDDGLAEDEVIRRRAQHGENRITPRAGKGPLLRFALQFVQPLVLVLLVAGVVTA
;
A
#
# COMPACT_ATOMS: atom_id res chain seq x y z
N MET A 1 -26.81 16.29 9.73
CA MET A 1 -25.72 15.35 10.10
C MET A 1 -24.40 16.10 9.95
N MET A 2 -23.90 16.67 11.04
CA MET A 2 -22.62 17.39 11.07
C MET A 2 -21.52 16.33 11.14
N SER A 3 -20.72 16.18 10.08
CA SER A 3 -19.57 15.28 10.11
C SER A 3 -18.58 15.77 11.17
N ALA A 4 -18.06 14.86 12.00
CA ALA A 4 -17.02 15.16 12.97
C ALA A 4 -15.79 15.76 12.25
N PRO A 5 -15.13 16.78 12.83
CA PRO A 5 -13.90 17.30 12.27
C PRO A 5 -12.88 16.15 12.14
N PRO A 6 -12.10 16.09 11.04
CA PRO A 6 -11.06 15.08 10.89
C PRO A 6 -10.11 15.16 12.10
N PRO A 7 -9.58 14.02 12.58
CA PRO A 7 -8.64 14.02 13.69
C PRO A 7 -7.52 15.00 13.38
N ASP A 8 -7.14 15.78 14.38
CA ASP A 8 -6.12 16.82 14.30
C ASP A 8 -4.88 16.19 13.67
N ARG A 9 -4.65 16.49 12.39
CA ARG A 9 -3.47 16.02 11.68
C ARG A 9 -2.37 16.88 12.24
N ASP A 10 -1.64 16.35 13.24
CA ASP A 10 -0.44 16.96 13.80
C ASP A 10 0.27 17.72 12.69
N ALA A 11 0.21 19.04 12.73
CA ALA A 11 0.65 19.84 11.60
C ALA A 11 2.17 20.05 11.75
N TRP A 12 2.88 18.92 11.63
CA TRP A 12 4.33 18.78 11.73
C TRP A 12 5.10 19.81 10.89
N HIS A 13 4.48 20.31 9.82
CA HIS A 13 5.07 21.30 8.92
C HIS A 13 5.23 22.69 9.51
N PHE A 14 4.52 23.04 10.60
CA PHE A 14 4.63 24.37 11.23
C PHE A 14 5.39 24.36 12.57
N ILE A 15 5.69 23.19 13.12
CA ILE A 15 6.38 23.09 14.41
C ILE A 15 7.90 23.12 14.23
N ALA A 16 8.59 23.63 15.26
CA ALA A 16 10.05 23.61 15.29
C ALA A 16 10.56 22.15 15.34
N ALA A 17 11.78 21.93 14.83
CA ALA A 17 12.36 20.61 14.78
C ALA A 17 12.50 20.02 16.19
N GLU A 18 12.94 20.82 17.17
CA GLU A 18 13.14 20.42 18.57
C GLU A 18 11.82 19.97 19.21
N GLU A 19 10.72 20.64 18.87
CA GLU A 19 9.40 20.25 19.30
C GLU A 19 8.98 18.93 18.65
N ALA A 20 9.26 18.75 17.35
CA ALA A 20 9.02 17.49 16.66
C ALA A 20 9.81 16.33 17.28
N ALA A 21 11.11 16.52 17.57
CA ALA A 21 11.96 15.52 18.21
C ALA A 21 11.46 15.15 19.61
N THR A 22 11.01 16.15 20.39
CA THR A 22 10.43 15.95 21.72
C THR A 22 9.12 15.14 21.64
N ARG A 23 8.21 15.52 20.74
CA ARG A 23 6.95 14.80 20.51
C ARG A 23 7.19 13.37 20.02
N LEU A 24 8.18 13.17 19.16
CA LEU A 24 8.59 11.86 18.65
C LEU A 24 9.48 11.09 19.63
N GLN A 25 9.83 11.66 20.78
CA GLN A 25 10.75 11.09 21.77
C GLN A 25 12.04 10.54 21.12
N ALA A 26 12.59 11.30 20.18
CA ALA A 26 13.77 10.92 19.40
C ALA A 26 14.96 11.80 19.75
N SER A 27 16.14 11.20 19.82
CA SER A 27 17.42 11.91 19.91
C SER A 27 17.85 12.38 18.51
N TYR A 28 18.50 13.54 18.44
CA TYR A 28 19.13 14.00 17.20
C TYR A 28 20.41 13.24 16.86
N ASP A 29 21.15 12.81 17.88
CA ASP A 29 22.44 12.14 17.70
C ASP A 29 22.25 10.64 17.50
N ASP A 30 21.37 10.03 18.30
CA ASP A 30 21.21 8.57 18.39
C ASP A 30 19.92 8.05 17.75
N GLY A 31 18.96 8.93 17.43
CA GLY A 31 17.66 8.54 16.90
C GLY A 31 16.74 7.89 17.94
N LEU A 32 16.03 6.84 17.52
CA LEU A 32 15.13 6.05 18.37
C LEU A 32 15.85 4.81 18.90
N ALA A 33 15.55 4.44 20.14
CA ALA A 33 15.99 3.18 20.71
C ALA A 33 15.36 1.97 19.98
N GLU A 34 16.06 0.84 19.96
CA GLU A 34 15.66 -0.35 19.20
C GLU A 34 14.30 -0.91 19.65
N ASP A 35 14.06 -0.91 20.96
CA ASP A 35 12.78 -1.32 21.56
C ASP A 35 11.62 -0.43 21.09
N GLU A 36 11.87 0.87 20.96
CA GLU A 36 10.91 1.82 20.45
C GLU A 36 10.62 1.64 18.97
N VAL A 37 11.65 1.33 18.17
CA VAL A 37 11.49 0.97 16.76
C VAL A 37 10.60 -0.27 16.61
N ILE A 38 10.85 -1.32 17.41
CA ILE A 38 10.06 -2.55 17.42
C ILE A 38 8.60 -2.25 17.81
N ARG A 39 8.40 -1.48 18.89
CA ARG A 39 7.07 -1.08 19.37
C ARG A 39 6.30 -0.31 18.30
N ARG A 40 6.93 0.68 17.67
CA ARG A 40 6.30 1.48 16.60
C ARG A 40 6.00 0.66 15.36
N ARG A 41 6.87 -0.25 14.94
CA ARG A 41 6.60 -1.16 13.82
C ARG A 41 5.43 -2.10 14.11
N ALA A 42 5.30 -2.58 15.35
CA ALA A 42 4.15 -3.38 15.75
C ALA A 42 2.83 -2.58 15.71
N GLN A 43 2.87 -1.29 16.05
CA GLN A 43 1.69 -0.41 16.07
C GLN A 43 1.29 0.12 14.68
N HIS A 44 2.26 0.55 13.87
CA HIS A 44 2.02 1.24 12.60
C HIS A 44 2.22 0.36 11.37
N GLY A 45 2.89 -0.79 11.53
CA GLY A 45 3.33 -1.63 10.42
C GLY A 45 4.62 -1.11 9.77
N GLU A 46 5.05 -1.82 8.71
CA GLU A 46 6.17 -1.35 7.90
C GLU A 46 5.77 -0.12 7.09
N ASN A 47 6.71 0.84 6.94
CA ASN A 47 6.53 1.98 6.04
C ASN A 47 6.71 1.55 4.56
N ARG A 48 5.80 0.70 4.08
CA ARG A 48 5.78 0.18 2.72
C ARG A 48 4.37 0.24 2.16
N ILE A 49 4.25 0.78 0.96
CA ILE A 49 3.01 0.74 0.19
C ILE A 49 2.72 -0.73 -0.16
N THR A 50 1.58 -1.25 0.29
CA THR A 50 1.18 -2.62 -0.03
C THR A 50 0.94 -2.76 -1.53
N PRO A 51 1.70 -3.63 -2.24
CA PRO A 51 1.47 -3.85 -3.64
C PRO A 51 0.10 -4.52 -3.83
N ARG A 52 -0.65 -4.09 -4.85
CA ARG A 52 -1.90 -4.76 -5.19
C ARG A 52 -1.60 -6.18 -5.66
N ALA A 53 -2.33 -7.16 -5.13
CA ALA A 53 -2.25 -8.53 -5.62
C ALA A 53 -2.61 -8.55 -7.12
N GLY A 54 -1.62 -8.81 -7.97
CA GLY A 54 -1.80 -8.98 -9.40
C GLY A 54 -2.38 -10.35 -9.73
N LYS A 55 -3.02 -10.47 -10.89
CA LYS A 55 -3.38 -11.79 -11.41
C LYS A 55 -2.11 -12.57 -11.73
N GLY A 56 -1.99 -13.80 -11.22
CA GLY A 56 -0.85 -14.68 -11.50
C GLY A 56 -0.75 -15.08 -12.99
N PRO A 57 0.40 -15.63 -13.44
CA PRO A 57 0.63 -15.93 -14.85
C PRO A 57 -0.40 -16.90 -15.45
N LEU A 58 -0.79 -17.95 -14.70
CA LEU A 58 -1.81 -18.91 -15.12
C LEU A 58 -3.19 -18.26 -15.28
N LEU A 59 -3.58 -17.41 -14.33
CA LEU A 59 -4.85 -16.70 -14.41
C LEU A 59 -4.86 -15.69 -15.56
N ARG A 60 -3.72 -15.02 -15.84
CA ARG A 60 -3.58 -14.12 -17.00
C ARG A 60 -3.73 -14.88 -18.31
N PHE A 61 -3.12 -16.06 -18.43
CA PHE A 61 -3.26 -16.93 -19.61
C PHE A 61 -4.71 -17.38 -19.81
N ALA A 62 -5.37 -17.88 -18.75
CA ALA A 62 -6.78 -18.29 -18.81
C ALA A 62 -7.70 -17.14 -19.25
N LEU A 63 -7.43 -15.91 -18.79
CA LEU A 63 -8.20 -14.73 -19.16
C LEU A 63 -8.05 -14.30 -20.63
N GLN A 64 -7.01 -14.76 -21.34
CA GLN A 64 -6.88 -14.48 -22.77
C GLN A 64 -7.98 -15.19 -23.59
N PHE A 65 -8.46 -16.35 -23.16
CA PHE A 65 -9.51 -17.09 -23.86
C PHE A 65 -10.90 -16.44 -23.78
N VAL A 66 -11.10 -15.53 -22.83
CA VAL A 66 -12.35 -14.76 -22.68
C VAL A 66 -12.32 -13.50 -23.56
N GLN A 67 -11.20 -13.18 -24.20
CA GLN A 67 -11.11 -12.02 -25.10
C GLN A 67 -11.94 -12.28 -26.37
N PRO A 68 -12.78 -11.33 -26.81
CA PRO A 68 -13.68 -11.53 -27.95
C PRO A 68 -12.97 -12.06 -29.21
N LEU A 69 -11.79 -11.53 -29.52
CA LEU A 69 -10.99 -11.96 -30.68
C LEU A 69 -10.57 -13.44 -30.57
N VAL A 70 -10.06 -13.87 -29.41
CA VAL A 70 -9.63 -15.25 -29.19
C VAL A 70 -10.80 -16.21 -29.30
N LEU A 71 -11.96 -15.82 -28.77
CA LEU A 71 -13.17 -16.63 -28.84
C LEU A 71 -13.64 -16.83 -30.30
N VAL A 72 -13.59 -15.78 -31.12
CA VAL A 72 -13.87 -15.88 -32.57
C VAL A 72 -12.88 -16.83 -33.25
N LEU A 73 -11.58 -16.73 -32.93
CA LEU A 73 -10.55 -17.62 -33.51
C LEU A 73 -10.77 -19.09 -33.12
N LEU A 74 -11.13 -19.37 -31.87
CA LEU A 74 -11.46 -20.72 -31.42
C LEU A 74 -12.67 -21.28 -32.16
N VAL A 75 -13.76 -20.49 -32.29
CA VAL A 75 -14.97 -20.91 -33.02
C VAL A 75 -14.63 -21.19 -34.49
N ALA A 76 -13.87 -20.31 -35.14
CA ALA A 76 -13.43 -20.52 -36.52
C ALA A 76 -12.60 -21.80 -36.68
N GLY A 77 -11.67 -22.06 -35.76
CA GLY A 77 -10.86 -23.28 -35.75
C GLY A 77 -11.69 -24.55 -35.58
N VAL A 78 -12.68 -24.54 -34.68
CA VAL A 78 -13.61 -25.67 -34.46
C VAL A 78 -14.47 -25.93 -35.69
N VAL A 79 -14.94 -24.89 -36.38
CA VAL A 79 -15.72 -25.03 -37.63
C VAL A 79 -14.87 -25.56 -38.79
N THR A 80 -13.57 -25.27 -38.80
CA THR A 80 -12.65 -25.68 -39.87
C THR A 80 -12.11 -27.11 -39.68
N ALA A 81 -12.16 -27.64 -38.46
CA ALA A 81 -11.62 -28.96 -38.11
C ALA A 81 -12.44 -30.14 -38.62
#